data_AF-A0A9P1N0T7-F1
#
_entry.id   AF-A0A9P1N0T7-F1
#
_cell.length_a   1.000
_cell.length_b   1.000
_cell.length_c   1.000
_cell.angle_alpha   90.00
_cell.angle_beta   90.00
_cell.angle_gamma   90.00
#
_symmetry.space_group_name_H-M   'P 1'
#
loop_
_entity.id
_entity.type
_entity.pdbx_description
1 polymer ?
#
loop_
_entity_poly.entity_id
_entity_poly.type
_entity_poly.pdbx_seq_one_letter_code
_entity_poly.pdbx_strand_id
1 'polypeptide(L)'
;MLLDNIYDVNLTTEYCEIWFPAGRTNLYRLVKIYHIILAAVSMLSIIYFLLKFCSFFQFAACFVHAADLGIAQTHHLIASLLAVEPCDIVIPKYLYAILNVPLIFSMICIESSTCAMVIERTIASCLFRCYEKAPKKIGFGLLVLTIFHPIGVVGYIYFNETFTKPQMVVLATTPISTSKVNEMFTLNIVFLLISLFHSVGLYKNNQRRDAVSAQGNMRLSSRYQLSENVTSSRLLWHISMAQLLIYLFYAFSMYALRIIMPGERDYFWQSITELFYTPPIYCAVMPLICLATIRRAQKERNLKISSMLQMRATGSEGWSNYQNMLQKQWA
;
A
#
# COMPACT_ATOMS: atom_id res chain seq x y z
N MET A 1 -18.65 30.30 -25.41
CA MET A 1 -19.54 29.59 -26.35
C MET A 1 -18.89 28.39 -27.04
N LEU A 2 -17.65 28.45 -27.57
CA LEU A 2 -16.94 27.23 -28.05
C LEU A 2 -16.10 26.53 -26.96
N LEU A 3 -15.67 27.24 -25.91
CA LEU A 3 -14.98 26.68 -24.74
C LEU A 3 -15.91 25.88 -23.80
N ASP A 4 -17.22 26.18 -23.80
CA ASP A 4 -18.18 25.55 -22.90
C ASP A 4 -18.39 24.06 -23.23
N ASN A 5 -18.31 23.66 -24.50
CA ASN A 5 -18.55 22.28 -24.94
C ASN A 5 -17.34 21.33 -24.73
N ILE A 6 -16.11 21.85 -24.58
CA ILE A 6 -14.93 21.00 -24.44
C ILE A 6 -14.65 20.69 -22.96
N TYR A 7 -14.87 21.66 -22.08
CA TYR A 7 -14.56 21.51 -20.66
C TYR A 7 -15.78 21.12 -19.81
N ASP A 8 -17.02 21.48 -20.21
CA ASP A 8 -18.25 21.23 -19.42
C ASP A 8 -18.10 21.58 -17.93
N VAL A 9 -17.29 22.59 -17.65
CA VAL A 9 -16.93 23.10 -16.32
C VAL A 9 -17.25 24.59 -16.32
N ASN A 10 -17.86 25.09 -15.24
CA ASN A 10 -18.08 26.54 -15.08
C ASN A 10 -16.74 27.24 -14.83
N LEU A 11 -16.03 27.57 -15.91
CA LEU A 11 -14.78 28.31 -15.90
C LEU A 11 -15.08 29.82 -15.84
N THR A 12 -14.62 30.49 -14.80
CA THR A 12 -14.56 31.96 -14.77
C THR A 12 -13.17 32.40 -15.23
N THR A 13 -13.11 33.48 -16.01
CA THR A 13 -11.84 34.06 -16.49
C THR A 13 -10.92 34.42 -15.33
N GLU A 14 -11.49 34.94 -14.24
CA GLU A 14 -10.78 35.25 -12.99
C GLU A 14 -10.11 34.01 -12.36
N TYR A 15 -10.78 32.85 -12.38
CA TYR A 15 -10.18 31.61 -11.89
C TYR A 15 -8.96 31.24 -12.75
N CYS A 16 -9.09 31.24 -14.07
CA CYS A 16 -7.97 30.93 -14.95
C CYS A 16 -6.77 31.89 -14.74
N GLU A 17 -7.02 33.19 -14.58
CA GLU A 17 -5.95 34.19 -14.39
C GLU A 17 -5.21 34.04 -13.06
N ILE A 18 -5.90 33.68 -11.97
CA ILE A 18 -5.28 33.40 -10.66
C ILE A 18 -4.42 32.14 -10.73
N TRP A 19 -4.92 31.12 -11.41
CA TRP A 19 -4.34 29.78 -11.40
C TRP A 19 -3.32 29.54 -12.54
N PHE A 20 -3.31 30.35 -13.58
CA PHE A 20 -2.29 30.25 -14.64
C PHE A 20 -0.84 30.43 -14.15
N PRO A 21 -0.49 31.47 -13.36
CA PRO A 21 0.87 31.61 -12.83
C PRO A 21 1.26 30.44 -11.94
N ALA A 22 0.30 29.83 -11.23
CA ALA A 22 0.48 28.63 -10.40
C ALA A 22 1.18 27.50 -11.17
N GLY A 23 0.57 27.13 -12.30
CA GLY A 23 0.99 25.99 -13.10
C GLY A 23 2.32 26.23 -13.79
N ARG A 24 2.75 27.49 -13.98
CA ARG A 24 4.04 27.84 -14.59
C ARG A 24 5.20 27.95 -13.60
N THR A 25 4.94 27.91 -12.29
CA THR A 25 6.01 27.98 -11.29
C THR A 25 6.97 26.78 -11.38
N ASN A 26 8.26 27.02 -11.14
CA ASN A 26 9.26 25.96 -11.09
C ASN A 26 8.97 24.94 -9.97
N LEU A 27 8.43 25.41 -8.84
CA LEU A 27 8.05 24.53 -7.73
C LEU A 27 6.99 23.50 -8.17
N TYR A 28 5.92 23.95 -8.83
CA TYR A 28 4.88 23.06 -9.34
C TYR A 28 5.47 21.99 -10.27
N ARG A 29 6.29 22.40 -11.25
CA ARG A 29 6.95 21.48 -12.20
C ARG A 29 7.87 20.48 -11.51
N LEU A 30 8.66 20.91 -10.53
CA LEU A 30 9.54 20.04 -9.77
C LEU A 30 8.75 18.98 -8.97
N VAL A 31 7.61 19.35 -8.39
CA VAL A 31 6.73 18.41 -7.68
C VAL A 31 6.15 17.36 -8.66
N LYS A 32 5.79 17.75 -9.89
CA LYS A 32 5.36 16.79 -10.92
C LYS A 32 6.47 15.83 -11.29
N ILE A 33 7.69 16.33 -11.55
CA ILE A 33 8.85 15.51 -11.88
C ILE A 33 9.16 14.53 -10.74
N TYR A 34 9.11 14.98 -9.48
CA TYR A 34 9.29 14.13 -8.31
C TYR A 34 8.32 12.94 -8.31
N HIS A 35 7.02 13.20 -8.49
CA HIS A 35 6.02 12.13 -8.52
C HIS A 35 6.13 11.21 -9.73
N ILE A 36 6.53 11.72 -10.90
CA ILE A 36 6.79 10.90 -12.10
C ILE A 36 7.95 9.94 -11.84
N ILE A 37 9.06 10.42 -11.28
CA ILE A 37 10.22 9.59 -10.93
C ILE A 37 9.80 8.54 -9.90
N LEU A 38 9.06 8.94 -8.87
CA LEU A 38 8.60 8.03 -7.82
C LEU A 38 7.64 6.95 -8.35
N ALA A 39 6.73 7.32 -9.25
CA ALA A 39 5.85 6.37 -9.94
C ALA A 39 6.65 5.38 -10.80
N ALA A 40 7.64 5.85 -11.57
CA ALA A 40 8.50 5.00 -12.38
C ALA A 40 9.31 4.01 -11.52
N VAL A 41 9.92 4.48 -10.43
CA VAL A 41 10.64 3.62 -9.47
C VAL A 41 9.72 2.60 -8.83
N SER A 42 8.48 2.99 -8.48
CA SER A 42 7.47 2.09 -7.93
C SER A 42 7.08 1.00 -8.94
N MET A 43 6.78 1.38 -10.18
CA MET A 43 6.41 0.41 -11.22
C MET A 43 7.56 -0.57 -11.49
N LEU A 44 8.80 -0.09 -11.63
CA LEU A 44 9.96 -0.96 -11.87
C LEU A 44 10.22 -1.92 -10.71
N SER A 45 10.11 -1.46 -9.46
CA SER A 45 10.31 -2.32 -8.28
C SER A 45 9.20 -3.37 -8.14
N ILE A 46 7.95 -3.02 -8.45
CA ILE A 46 6.82 -3.94 -8.46
C ILE A 46 6.96 -4.98 -9.58
N ILE A 47 7.30 -4.57 -10.80
CA ILE A 47 7.53 -5.49 -11.93
C ILE A 47 8.64 -6.48 -11.60
N TYR A 48 9.78 -6.00 -11.08
CA TYR A 48 10.87 -6.87 -10.66
C TYR A 48 10.43 -7.90 -9.63
N PHE A 49 9.59 -7.50 -8.67
CA PHE A 49 9.05 -8.41 -7.67
C PHE A 49 8.08 -9.44 -8.28
N LEU A 50 7.13 -9.00 -9.11
CA LEU A 50 6.13 -9.85 -9.76
C LEU A 50 6.74 -10.87 -10.73
N LEU A 51 7.84 -10.53 -11.41
CA LEU A 51 8.58 -11.48 -12.24
C LEU A 51 9.19 -12.63 -11.42
N LYS A 52 9.52 -12.36 -10.16
CA LYS A 52 10.18 -13.34 -9.27
C LYS A 52 9.20 -14.11 -8.39
N PHE A 53 8.05 -13.53 -8.07
CA PHE A 53 7.07 -14.11 -7.15
C PHE A 53 5.65 -13.98 -7.71
N CYS A 54 4.88 -15.07 -7.63
CA CYS A 54 3.50 -15.07 -8.13
C CYS A 54 2.60 -14.14 -7.31
N SER A 55 1.71 -13.45 -8.03
CA SER A 55 1.02 -12.20 -7.69
C SER A 55 0.32 -12.15 -6.32
N PHE A 56 0.48 -11.03 -5.60
CA PHE A 56 -0.47 -10.59 -4.58
C PHE A 56 -1.33 -9.47 -5.15
N PHE A 57 -2.65 -9.53 -4.91
CA PHE A 57 -3.62 -8.49 -5.29
C PHE A 57 -3.17 -7.07 -4.88
N GLN A 58 -2.50 -6.95 -3.74
CA GLN A 58 -1.94 -5.68 -3.27
C GLN A 58 -0.89 -5.08 -4.22
N PHE A 59 -0.01 -5.90 -4.82
CA PHE A 59 0.97 -5.39 -5.80
C PHE A 59 0.28 -4.89 -7.07
N ALA A 60 -0.81 -5.54 -7.49
CA ALA A 60 -1.61 -5.05 -8.61
C ALA A 60 -2.26 -3.70 -8.28
N ALA A 61 -2.83 -3.54 -7.08
CA ALA A 61 -3.38 -2.26 -6.63
C ALA A 61 -2.31 -1.16 -6.56
N CYS A 62 -1.13 -1.44 -6.00
CA CYS A 62 0.01 -0.50 -6.00
C CYS A 62 0.49 -0.16 -7.41
N PHE A 63 0.48 -1.12 -8.35
CA PHE A 63 0.87 -0.89 -9.73
C PHE A 63 -0.10 0.05 -10.44
N VAL A 64 -1.41 -0.21 -10.33
CA VAL A 64 -2.46 0.67 -10.86
C VAL A 64 -2.33 2.07 -10.28
N HIS A 65 -2.17 2.18 -8.95
CA HIS A 65 -1.99 3.46 -8.27
C HIS A 65 -0.77 4.25 -8.80
N ALA A 66 0.38 3.59 -8.94
CA ALA A 66 1.59 4.22 -9.45
C ALA A 66 1.46 4.61 -10.94
N ALA A 67 0.82 3.77 -11.75
CA ALA A 67 0.60 4.03 -13.17
C ALA A 67 -0.34 5.23 -13.38
N ASP A 68 -1.50 5.24 -12.71
CA ASP A 68 -2.49 6.33 -12.80
C ASP A 68 -1.89 7.65 -12.34
N LEU A 69 -1.14 7.65 -11.23
CA LEU A 69 -0.44 8.84 -10.78
C LEU A 69 0.62 9.30 -11.79
N GLY A 70 1.43 8.38 -12.32
CA GLY A 70 2.44 8.69 -13.33
C GLY A 70 1.83 9.34 -14.57
N ILE A 71 0.71 8.82 -15.07
CA ILE A 71 -0.03 9.38 -16.20
C ILE A 71 -0.57 10.77 -15.84
N ALA A 72 -1.24 10.91 -14.71
CA ALA A 72 -1.82 12.18 -14.27
C ALA A 72 -0.76 13.28 -14.12
N GLN A 73 0.37 12.99 -13.48
CA GLN A 73 1.43 13.98 -13.27
C GLN A 73 2.20 14.30 -14.55
N THR A 74 2.36 13.34 -15.46
CA THR A 74 2.92 13.58 -16.79
C THR A 74 2.02 14.52 -17.58
N HIS A 75 0.70 14.29 -17.56
CA HIS A 75 -0.27 15.18 -18.19
C HIS A 75 -0.18 16.61 -17.62
N HIS A 76 -0.18 16.77 -16.30
CA HIS A 76 -0.04 18.09 -15.67
C HIS A 76 1.28 18.80 -16.01
N LEU A 77 2.40 18.06 -16.10
CA LEU A 77 3.69 18.62 -16.47
C LEU A 77 3.69 19.11 -17.92
N ILE A 78 3.14 18.31 -18.84
CA ILE A 78 3.02 18.69 -20.26
C ILE A 78 2.12 19.92 -20.39
N ALA A 79 0.96 19.92 -19.73
CA ALA A 79 0.05 21.06 -19.72
C ALA A 79 0.75 22.33 -19.19
N SER A 80 1.50 22.22 -18.09
CA SER A 80 2.30 23.33 -17.52
C SER A 80 3.37 23.89 -18.47
N LEU A 81 3.95 23.05 -19.33
CA LEU A 81 5.00 23.44 -20.28
C LEU A 81 4.43 24.06 -21.56
N LEU A 82 3.28 23.56 -22.02
CA LEU A 82 2.66 23.95 -23.28
C LEU A 82 1.59 25.04 -23.14
N ALA A 83 1.08 25.29 -21.93
CA ALA A 83 0.02 26.29 -21.72
C ALA A 83 0.45 27.68 -22.17
N VAL A 84 -0.34 28.26 -23.08
CA VAL A 84 -0.17 29.62 -23.60
C VAL A 84 -1.27 30.52 -23.06
N GLU A 85 -2.51 30.02 -23.03
CA GLU A 85 -3.67 30.73 -22.51
C GLU A 85 -3.95 30.39 -21.03
N PRO A 86 -4.54 31.32 -20.27
CA PRO A 86 -4.80 31.13 -18.84
C PRO A 86 -5.57 29.85 -18.47
N CYS A 87 -6.52 29.45 -19.32
CA CYS A 87 -7.39 28.30 -19.04
C CYS A 87 -6.80 26.95 -19.51
N ASP A 88 -5.67 26.92 -20.22
CA ASP A 88 -5.05 25.69 -20.74
C ASP A 88 -4.59 24.73 -19.64
N ILE A 89 -4.40 25.22 -18.41
CA ILE A 89 -3.92 24.43 -17.28
C ILE A 89 -5.08 23.70 -16.56
N VAL A 90 -6.33 24.08 -16.81
CA VAL A 90 -7.50 23.47 -16.15
C VAL A 90 -7.80 22.11 -16.80
N ILE A 91 -8.08 21.11 -15.98
CA ILE A 91 -8.33 19.75 -16.45
C ILE A 91 -9.81 19.63 -16.88
N PRO A 92 -10.10 19.06 -18.07
CA PRO A 92 -11.47 18.73 -18.47
C PRO A 92 -12.13 17.75 -17.47
N LYS A 93 -13.44 17.89 -17.25
CA LYS A 93 -14.16 17.08 -16.25
C LYS A 93 -13.97 15.57 -16.39
N TYR A 94 -14.03 15.06 -17.63
CA TYR A 94 -13.95 13.63 -17.91
C TYR A 94 -12.55 13.10 -17.65
N LEU A 95 -11.53 13.86 -18.02
CA LEU A 95 -10.14 13.49 -17.76
C LEU A 95 -9.84 13.49 -16.26
N TYR A 96 -10.34 14.49 -15.52
CA TYR A 96 -10.26 14.49 -14.07
C TYR A 96 -10.93 13.26 -13.46
N ALA A 97 -12.18 12.95 -13.85
CA ALA A 97 -12.90 11.81 -13.31
C ALA A 97 -12.20 10.46 -13.62
N ILE A 98 -11.75 10.27 -14.86
CA ILE A 98 -11.05 9.05 -15.31
C ILE A 98 -9.73 8.84 -14.57
N LEU A 99 -9.04 9.89 -14.15
CA LEU A 99 -7.77 9.77 -13.43
C LEU A 99 -7.97 9.75 -11.90
N ASN A 100 -8.91 10.55 -11.37
CA ASN A 100 -9.13 10.70 -9.94
C ASN A 100 -9.83 9.48 -9.33
N VAL A 101 -10.86 8.93 -10.00
CA VAL A 101 -11.63 7.81 -9.47
C VAL A 101 -10.77 6.53 -9.33
N PRO A 102 -9.99 6.10 -10.35
CA PRO A 102 -9.07 4.97 -10.21
C PRO A 102 -7.95 5.20 -9.19
N LEU A 103 -7.47 6.44 -9.03
CA LEU A 103 -6.46 6.78 -8.03
C LEU A 103 -6.98 6.55 -6.59
N ILE A 104 -8.20 7.01 -6.29
CA ILE A 104 -8.85 6.78 -4.99
C ILE A 104 -9.22 5.31 -4.81
N PHE A 105 -9.76 4.67 -5.85
CA PHE A 105 -10.08 3.25 -5.83
C PHE A 105 -8.87 2.39 -5.49
N SER A 106 -7.76 2.57 -6.20
CA SER A 106 -6.51 1.83 -5.98
C SER A 106 -5.94 2.05 -4.58
N MET A 107 -6.03 3.27 -4.05
CA MET A 107 -5.63 3.57 -2.67
C MET A 107 -6.43 2.75 -1.65
N ILE A 108 -7.76 2.70 -1.78
CA ILE A 108 -8.63 1.93 -0.88
C ILE A 108 -8.39 0.41 -1.07
N CYS A 109 -8.13 -0.05 -2.30
CA CYS A 109 -7.74 -1.44 -2.57
C CYS A 109 -6.46 -1.84 -1.81
N ILE A 110 -5.45 -0.96 -1.77
CA ILE A 110 -4.19 -1.23 -1.06
C ILE A 110 -4.47 -1.49 0.43
N GLU A 111 -5.28 -0.67 1.08
CA GLU A 111 -5.63 -0.84 2.49
C GLU A 111 -6.51 -2.07 2.73
N SER A 112 -7.55 -2.24 1.91
CA SER A 112 -8.46 -3.39 1.99
C SER A 112 -7.71 -4.71 1.88
N SER A 113 -6.71 -4.75 1.00
CA SER A 113 -5.86 -5.93 0.81
C SER A 113 -5.00 -6.23 2.04
N THR A 114 -4.48 -5.22 2.74
CA THR A 114 -3.77 -5.41 4.02
C THR A 114 -4.69 -6.02 5.08
N CYS A 115 -5.90 -5.50 5.23
CA CYS A 115 -6.89 -6.07 6.16
C CYS A 115 -7.23 -7.52 5.82
N ALA A 116 -7.45 -7.82 4.54
CA ALA A 116 -7.73 -9.19 4.10
C ALA A 116 -6.56 -10.15 4.35
N MET A 117 -5.31 -9.70 4.16
CA MET A 117 -4.13 -10.50 4.52
C MET A 117 -4.06 -10.78 6.03
N VAL A 118 -4.37 -9.80 6.88
CA VAL A 118 -4.44 -10.03 8.34
C VAL A 118 -5.50 -11.06 8.67
N ILE A 119 -6.70 -10.95 8.12
CA ILE A 119 -7.79 -11.92 8.36
C ILE A 119 -7.39 -13.32 7.89
N GLU A 120 -6.85 -13.43 6.68
CA GLU A 120 -6.41 -14.69 6.10
C GLU A 120 -5.31 -15.34 6.96
N ARG A 121 -4.32 -14.56 7.41
CA ARG A 121 -3.27 -15.03 8.33
C ARG A 121 -3.83 -15.44 9.69
N THR A 122 -4.82 -14.72 10.23
CA THR A 122 -5.48 -15.10 11.49
C THR A 122 -6.18 -16.44 11.36
N ILE A 123 -6.90 -16.67 10.24
CA ILE A 123 -7.52 -17.97 9.94
C ILE A 123 -6.46 -19.06 9.81
N ALA A 124 -5.37 -18.81 9.08
CA ALA A 124 -4.27 -19.76 8.90
C ALA A 124 -3.60 -20.14 10.24
N SER A 125 -3.43 -19.18 11.13
CA SER A 125 -2.88 -19.38 12.48
C SER A 125 -3.82 -20.15 13.41
N CYS A 126 -5.13 -19.90 13.32
CA CYS A 126 -6.12 -20.65 14.10
C CYS A 126 -6.26 -22.09 13.59
N LEU A 127 -6.20 -22.29 12.27
CA LEU A 127 -6.43 -23.57 11.61
C LEU A 127 -5.14 -24.30 11.19
N PHE A 128 -3.97 -23.97 11.77
CA PHE A 128 -2.66 -24.51 11.36
C PHE A 128 -2.50 -26.05 11.38
N ARG A 129 -3.47 -26.80 11.91
CA ARG A 129 -3.50 -28.28 11.84
C ARG A 129 -4.28 -28.81 10.65
N CYS A 130 -5.24 -28.03 10.16
CA CYS A 130 -6.20 -28.42 9.12
C CYS A 130 -6.14 -27.49 7.90
N TYR A 131 -5.29 -26.46 7.90
CA TYR A 131 -5.25 -25.43 6.88
C TYR A 131 -4.89 -25.98 5.49
N GLU A 132 -4.07 -27.03 5.41
CA GLU A 132 -3.82 -27.78 4.16
C GLU A 132 -5.09 -28.32 3.49
N LYS A 133 -6.13 -28.61 4.29
CA LYS A 133 -7.45 -29.07 3.84
C LYS A 133 -8.47 -27.94 3.76
N ALA A 134 -8.11 -26.73 4.22
CA ALA A 134 -9.02 -25.60 4.18
C ALA A 134 -9.27 -25.23 2.71
N PRO A 135 -10.54 -25.03 2.32
CA PRO A 135 -10.86 -24.79 0.93
C PRO A 135 -10.34 -23.42 0.48
N LYS A 136 -9.78 -23.37 -0.74
CA LYS A 136 -9.42 -22.14 -1.48
C LYS A 136 -10.55 -21.09 -1.54
N LYS A 137 -11.78 -21.49 -1.19
CA LYS A 137 -12.98 -20.66 -1.04
C LYS A 137 -12.80 -19.47 -0.08
N ILE A 138 -12.04 -19.62 1.01
CA ILE A 138 -11.82 -18.51 1.97
C ILE A 138 -11.03 -17.38 1.31
N GLY A 139 -9.92 -17.71 0.66
CA GLY A 139 -9.10 -16.73 -0.07
C GLY A 139 -9.88 -16.05 -1.19
N PHE A 140 -10.69 -16.82 -1.94
CA PHE A 140 -11.57 -16.25 -2.96
C PHE A 140 -12.63 -15.31 -2.37
N GLY A 141 -13.26 -15.67 -1.26
CA GLY A 141 -14.22 -14.81 -0.56
C GLY A 141 -13.60 -13.50 -0.08
N LEU A 142 -12.39 -13.56 0.48
CA LEU A 142 -11.65 -12.35 0.88
C LEU A 142 -11.28 -11.50 -0.32
N LEU A 143 -10.86 -12.09 -1.44
CA LEU A 143 -10.57 -11.36 -2.68
C LEU A 143 -11.80 -10.60 -3.19
N VAL A 144 -12.95 -11.27 -3.22
CA VAL A 144 -14.25 -10.67 -3.59
C VAL A 144 -14.55 -9.48 -2.69
N LEU A 145 -14.42 -9.63 -1.37
CA LEU A 145 -14.61 -8.53 -0.41
C LEU A 145 -13.64 -7.37 -0.66
N THR A 146 -12.37 -7.63 -0.97
CA THR A 146 -11.37 -6.59 -1.25
C THR A 146 -11.60 -5.84 -2.55
N ILE A 147 -12.46 -6.33 -3.44
CA ILE A 147 -12.86 -5.64 -4.67
C ILE A 147 -14.15 -4.86 -4.44
N PHE A 148 -15.18 -5.50 -3.88
CA PHE A 148 -16.48 -4.86 -3.68
C PHE A 148 -16.46 -3.75 -2.62
N HIS A 149 -15.63 -3.88 -1.57
CA HIS A 149 -15.54 -2.85 -0.53
C HIS A 149 -15.03 -1.50 -1.09
N PRO A 150 -13.88 -1.44 -1.81
CA PRO A 150 -13.46 -0.20 -2.49
C PRO A 150 -14.49 0.36 -3.47
N ILE A 151 -15.18 -0.50 -4.25
CA ILE A 151 -16.26 -0.05 -5.16
C ILE A 151 -17.36 0.66 -4.38
N GLY A 152 -17.82 0.08 -3.26
CA GLY A 152 -18.84 0.68 -2.41
C GLY A 152 -18.41 2.01 -1.80
N VAL A 153 -17.17 2.11 -1.33
CA VAL A 153 -16.62 3.36 -0.75
C VAL A 153 -16.50 4.45 -1.81
N VAL A 154 -15.96 4.14 -2.98
CA VAL A 154 -15.88 5.09 -4.11
C VAL A 154 -17.28 5.52 -4.55
N GLY A 155 -18.22 4.59 -4.66
CA GLY A 155 -19.61 4.88 -4.95
C GLY A 155 -20.23 5.84 -3.92
N TYR A 156 -19.94 5.65 -2.63
CA TYR A 156 -20.41 6.55 -1.56
C TYR A 156 -19.79 7.96 -1.65
N ILE A 157 -18.48 8.05 -1.91
CA ILE A 157 -17.77 9.33 -2.04
C ILE A 157 -18.41 10.14 -3.17
N TYR A 158 -18.55 9.55 -4.36
CA TYR A 158 -18.96 10.26 -5.58
C TYR A 158 -20.46 10.21 -5.90
N PHE A 159 -21.32 9.65 -5.04
CA PHE A 159 -22.76 9.46 -5.32
C PHE A 159 -23.49 10.72 -5.81
N ASN A 160 -23.10 11.91 -5.32
CA ASN A 160 -23.69 13.21 -5.69
C ASN A 160 -22.69 14.14 -6.39
N GLU A 161 -21.58 13.60 -6.92
CA GLU A 161 -20.53 14.42 -7.53
C GLU A 161 -20.78 14.57 -9.03
N THR A 162 -20.86 15.81 -9.49
CA THR A 162 -21.03 16.14 -10.92
C THR A 162 -19.70 16.45 -11.61
N PHE A 163 -18.60 16.59 -10.87
CA PHE A 163 -17.27 16.95 -11.38
C PHE A 163 -17.23 18.24 -12.20
N THR A 164 -18.21 19.13 -12.01
CA THR A 164 -18.36 20.39 -12.77
C THR A 164 -17.53 21.54 -12.22
N LYS A 165 -16.80 21.33 -11.12
CA LYS A 165 -15.92 22.34 -10.52
C LYS A 165 -14.53 22.25 -11.12
N PRO A 166 -13.93 23.37 -11.56
CA PRO A 166 -12.62 23.35 -12.18
C PRO A 166 -11.57 22.83 -11.20
N GLN A 167 -10.73 21.92 -11.68
CA GLN A 167 -9.59 21.37 -10.95
C GLN A 167 -8.34 21.52 -11.81
N MET A 168 -7.26 21.95 -11.19
CA MET A 168 -5.93 21.99 -11.83
C MET A 168 -5.13 20.70 -11.66
N VAL A 169 -5.57 19.85 -10.74
CA VAL A 169 -4.80 18.68 -10.29
C VAL A 169 -5.75 17.55 -9.99
N VAL A 170 -5.46 16.37 -10.51
CA VAL A 170 -6.17 15.11 -10.19
C VAL A 170 -6.20 14.78 -8.69
N LEU A 171 -5.21 15.20 -7.90
CA LEU A 171 -5.17 14.96 -6.45
C LEU A 171 -6.09 15.90 -5.65
N ALA A 172 -6.55 17.00 -6.24
CA ALA A 172 -7.45 17.92 -5.56
C ALA A 172 -8.81 17.26 -5.36
N THR A 173 -9.40 17.41 -4.17
CA THR A 173 -10.76 16.92 -3.88
C THR A 173 -11.76 18.03 -4.09
N THR A 174 -12.89 17.72 -4.71
CA THR A 174 -14.01 18.64 -4.84
C THR A 174 -14.56 19.04 -3.45
N PRO A 175 -15.09 20.26 -3.26
CA PRO A 175 -15.65 20.69 -1.98
C PRO A 175 -16.79 19.80 -1.46
N ILE A 176 -17.61 19.24 -2.37
CA ILE A 176 -18.75 18.37 -2.01
C ILE A 176 -18.24 17.03 -1.44
N SER A 177 -17.20 16.48 -2.04
CA SER A 177 -16.61 15.20 -1.62
C SER A 177 -15.56 15.34 -0.51
N THR A 178 -15.09 16.56 -0.20
CA THR A 178 -14.02 16.82 0.78
C THR A 178 -14.32 16.22 2.17
N SER A 179 -15.55 16.39 2.70
CA SER A 179 -15.89 15.84 4.01
C SER A 179 -15.87 14.32 4.01
N LYS A 180 -16.41 13.70 2.96
CA LYS A 180 -16.47 12.23 2.83
C LYS A 180 -15.08 11.63 2.66
N VAL A 181 -14.21 12.29 1.90
CA VAL A 181 -12.82 11.88 1.72
C VAL A 181 -12.05 11.99 3.04
N ASN A 182 -12.22 13.08 3.79
CA ASN A 182 -11.59 13.20 5.12
C ASN A 182 -12.07 12.09 6.07
N GLU A 183 -13.39 11.79 6.10
CA GLU A 183 -13.96 10.70 6.89
C GLU A 183 -13.34 9.34 6.51
N MET A 184 -13.26 9.06 5.21
CA MET A 184 -12.61 7.85 4.69
C MET A 184 -11.15 7.75 5.15
N PHE A 185 -10.35 8.81 4.97
CA PHE A 185 -8.95 8.84 5.43
C PHE A 185 -8.82 8.57 6.94
N THR A 186 -9.71 9.15 7.76
CA THR A 186 -9.72 8.90 9.21
C THR A 186 -10.03 7.44 9.52
N LEU A 187 -11.07 6.86 8.90
CA LEU A 187 -11.43 5.45 9.10
C LEU A 187 -10.29 4.51 8.67
N ASN A 188 -9.61 4.84 7.57
CA ASN A 188 -8.48 4.05 7.08
C ASN A 188 -7.32 4.01 8.07
N ILE A 189 -6.97 5.15 8.69
CA ILE A 189 -5.93 5.19 9.73
C ILE A 189 -6.32 4.31 10.92
N VAL A 190 -7.60 4.32 11.32
CA VAL A 190 -8.11 3.46 12.39
C VAL A 190 -7.98 1.98 12.02
N PHE A 191 -8.37 1.59 10.80
CA PHE A 191 -8.21 0.22 10.32
C PHE A 191 -6.75 -0.23 10.21
N LEU A 192 -5.84 0.66 9.79
CA LEU A 192 -4.41 0.39 9.75
C LEU A 192 -3.82 0.17 11.15
N LEU A 193 -4.25 0.97 12.14
CA LEU A 193 -3.85 0.76 13.55
C LEU A 193 -4.32 -0.59 14.07
N ILE A 194 -5.60 -0.93 13.87
CA ILE A 194 -6.16 -2.23 14.27
C ILE A 194 -5.40 -3.37 13.59
N SER A 195 -5.15 -3.26 12.29
CA SER A 195 -4.41 -4.25 11.50
C SER A 195 -2.97 -4.43 12.00
N LEU A 196 -2.29 -3.33 12.36
CA LEU A 196 -0.94 -3.39 12.92
C LEU A 196 -0.95 -4.10 14.28
N PHE A 197 -1.78 -3.68 15.23
CA PHE A 197 -1.85 -4.32 16.54
C PHE A 197 -2.20 -5.80 16.43
N HIS A 198 -3.15 -6.15 15.56
CA HIS A 198 -3.52 -7.54 15.31
C HIS A 198 -2.35 -8.32 14.69
N SER A 199 -1.65 -7.79 13.68
CA SER A 199 -0.50 -8.46 13.05
C SER A 199 0.66 -8.69 14.03
N VAL A 200 0.95 -7.73 14.92
CA VAL A 200 1.96 -7.87 15.98
C VAL A 200 1.56 -8.93 17.00
N GLY A 201 0.28 -8.93 17.42
CA GLY A 201 -0.28 -9.96 18.30
C GLY A 201 -0.19 -11.35 17.68
N LEU A 202 -0.54 -11.46 16.39
CA LEU A 202 -0.48 -12.70 15.62
C LEU A 202 0.95 -13.22 15.50
N TYR A 203 1.91 -12.35 15.20
CA TYR A 203 3.33 -12.70 15.14
C TYR A 203 3.83 -13.25 16.49
N LYS A 204 3.55 -12.55 17.60
CA LYS A 204 3.94 -13.01 18.94
C LYS A 204 3.29 -14.34 19.32
N ASN A 205 2.01 -14.54 18.99
CA ASN A 205 1.30 -15.78 19.25
C ASN A 205 1.88 -16.95 18.43
N ASN A 206 2.14 -16.75 17.14
CA ASN A 206 2.74 -17.76 16.29
C ASN A 206 4.16 -18.11 16.75
N GLN A 207 4.96 -17.12 17.15
CA GLN A 207 6.31 -17.34 17.67
C GLN A 207 6.30 -18.18 18.95
N ARG A 208 5.40 -17.88 19.88
CA ARG A 208 5.23 -18.68 21.12
C ARG A 208 4.84 -20.11 20.80
N ARG A 209 3.89 -20.31 19.88
CA ARG A 209 3.45 -21.64 19.44
C ARG A 209 4.59 -22.43 18.79
N ASP A 210 5.43 -21.77 17.99
CA ASP A 210 6.57 -22.42 17.32
C ASP A 210 7.60 -22.91 18.36
N ALA A 211 7.89 -22.09 19.37
CA ALA A 211 8.79 -22.47 20.48
C ALA A 211 8.27 -23.69 21.26
N VAL A 212 6.97 -23.70 21.61
CA VAL A 212 6.35 -24.86 22.29
C VAL A 212 6.33 -26.09 21.39
N SER A 213 6.02 -25.91 20.10
CA SER A 213 5.99 -27.01 19.15
C SER A 213 7.36 -27.63 18.90
N ALA A 214 8.45 -26.89 19.06
CA ALA A 214 9.80 -27.43 18.94
C ALA A 214 10.07 -28.54 19.97
N GLN A 215 9.43 -28.44 21.15
CA GLN A 215 9.58 -29.38 22.27
C GLN A 215 8.56 -30.54 22.24
N GLY A 216 7.43 -30.42 21.55
CA GLY A 216 6.37 -31.44 21.53
C GLY A 216 6.36 -32.36 20.29
N ASN A 217 5.71 -33.53 20.37
CA ASN A 217 5.54 -34.51 19.29
C ASN A 217 4.50 -34.08 18.23
N MET A 218 4.74 -32.95 17.55
CA MET A 218 3.87 -32.46 16.48
C MET A 218 4.29 -33.00 15.11
N ARG A 219 3.32 -33.29 14.22
CA ARG A 219 3.58 -33.73 12.84
C ARG A 219 4.43 -32.71 12.08
N LEU A 220 5.30 -33.20 11.20
CA LEU A 220 6.23 -32.36 10.41
C LEU A 220 5.50 -31.30 9.57
N SER A 221 4.38 -31.65 8.92
CA SER A 221 3.56 -30.70 8.14
C SER A 221 3.05 -29.55 9.01
N SER A 222 2.56 -29.82 10.22
CA SER A 222 2.09 -28.76 11.13
C SER A 222 3.21 -27.85 11.62
N ARG A 223 4.43 -28.40 11.84
CA ARG A 223 5.61 -27.59 12.18
C ARG A 223 6.03 -26.70 11.01
N TYR A 224 5.96 -27.21 9.78
CA TYR A 224 6.23 -26.44 8.58
C TYR A 224 5.24 -25.27 8.43
N GLN A 225 3.93 -25.55 8.53
CA GLN A 225 2.89 -24.51 8.46
C GLN A 225 3.05 -23.45 9.55
N LEU A 226 3.43 -23.84 10.75
CA LEU A 226 3.68 -22.89 11.84
C LEU A 226 4.89 -22.00 11.58
N SER A 227 6.00 -22.56 11.08
CA SER A 227 7.18 -21.80 10.69
C SER A 227 6.92 -20.83 9.53
N GLU A 228 6.11 -21.26 8.56
CA GLU A 228 5.62 -20.41 7.48
C GLU A 228 4.75 -19.28 8.03
N ASN A 229 3.81 -19.58 8.93
CA ASN A 229 2.96 -18.57 9.57
C ASN A 229 3.76 -17.55 10.39
N VAL A 230 4.83 -17.96 11.08
CA VAL A 230 5.75 -17.01 11.76
C VAL A 230 6.42 -16.08 10.75
N THR A 231 6.96 -16.62 9.66
CA THR A 231 7.64 -15.84 8.61
C THR A 231 6.68 -14.89 7.91
N SER A 232 5.49 -15.37 7.56
CA SER A 232 4.47 -14.61 6.85
C SER A 232 3.86 -13.52 7.75
N SER A 233 3.58 -13.83 9.03
CA SER A 233 3.16 -12.81 10.01
C SER A 233 4.26 -11.78 10.27
N ARG A 234 5.54 -12.20 10.21
CA ARG A 234 6.68 -11.30 10.28
C ARG A 234 6.66 -10.31 9.12
N LEU A 235 6.44 -10.77 7.89
CA LEU A 235 6.34 -9.88 6.73
C LEU A 235 5.17 -8.91 6.87
N LEU A 236 4.00 -9.43 7.24
CA LEU A 236 2.76 -8.66 7.33
C LEU A 236 2.85 -7.49 8.31
N TRP A 237 3.49 -7.66 9.48
CA TRP A 237 3.65 -6.54 10.41
C TRP A 237 4.61 -5.47 9.87
N HIS A 238 5.69 -5.83 9.16
CA HIS A 238 6.58 -4.84 8.54
C HIS A 238 5.84 -4.02 7.47
N ILE A 239 5.05 -4.68 6.62
CA ILE A 239 4.24 -4.01 5.60
C ILE A 239 3.21 -3.08 6.25
N SER A 240 2.48 -3.56 7.26
CA SER A 240 1.46 -2.78 7.97
C SER A 240 2.07 -1.58 8.70
N MET A 241 3.25 -1.75 9.30
CA MET A 241 3.98 -0.68 9.98
C MET A 241 4.44 0.39 8.99
N ALA A 242 5.02 -0.01 7.86
CA ALA A 242 5.43 0.93 6.81
C ALA A 242 4.23 1.71 6.24
N GLN A 243 3.12 1.02 5.99
CA GLN A 243 1.88 1.65 5.51
C GLN A 243 1.37 2.68 6.52
N LEU A 244 1.25 2.31 7.80
CA LEU A 244 0.79 3.21 8.85
C LEU A 244 1.69 4.44 9.00
N LEU A 245 3.02 4.26 9.05
CA LEU A 245 3.95 5.37 9.19
C LEU A 245 3.84 6.38 8.05
N ILE A 246 3.73 5.88 6.80
CA ILE A 246 3.62 6.73 5.61
C ILE A 246 2.29 7.50 5.61
N TYR A 247 1.19 6.83 5.97
CA TYR A 247 -0.14 7.43 6.00
C TYR A 247 -0.32 8.40 7.17
N LEU A 248 0.26 8.12 8.34
CA LEU A 248 0.30 9.06 9.46
C LEU A 248 1.14 10.28 9.12
N PHE A 249 2.27 10.10 8.43
CA PHE A 249 3.07 11.22 7.97
C PHE A 249 2.27 12.11 7.00
N TYR A 250 1.53 11.52 6.04
CA TYR A 250 0.61 12.29 5.19
C TYR A 250 -0.43 13.06 6.00
N ALA A 251 -1.14 12.39 6.90
CA ALA A 251 -2.19 13.00 7.71
C ALA A 251 -1.65 14.15 8.59
N PHE A 252 -0.50 13.94 9.22
CA PHE A 252 0.15 14.95 10.05
C PHE A 252 0.61 16.14 9.20
N SER A 253 1.26 15.90 8.07
CA SER A 253 1.69 16.97 7.16
C SER A 253 0.51 17.78 6.65
N MET A 254 -0.60 17.13 6.27
CA MET A 254 -1.81 17.83 5.83
C MET A 254 -2.47 18.64 6.94
N TYR A 255 -2.49 18.13 8.17
CA TYR A 255 -3.02 18.86 9.32
C TYR A 255 -2.12 20.05 9.70
N ALA A 256 -0.81 19.85 9.73
CA ALA A 256 0.18 20.91 9.98
C ALA A 256 0.09 22.01 8.92
N LEU A 257 -0.08 21.64 7.64
CA LEU A 257 -0.23 22.58 6.54
C LEU A 257 -1.44 23.51 6.73
N ARG A 258 -2.56 22.96 7.21
CA ARG A 258 -3.78 23.73 7.50
C ARG A 258 -3.62 24.72 8.65
N ILE A 259 -2.77 24.39 9.64
CA ILE A 259 -2.48 25.29 10.77
C ILE A 259 -1.48 26.38 10.38
N ILE A 260 -0.43 26.02 9.63
CA ILE A 260 0.67 26.93 9.29
C ILE A 260 0.26 27.91 8.20
N MET A 261 -0.57 27.48 7.24
CA MET A 261 -1.09 28.33 6.17
C MET A 261 -2.62 28.45 6.23
N PRO A 262 -3.16 29.18 7.23
CA PRO A 262 -4.58 29.50 7.30
C PRO A 262 -4.86 30.66 6.34
N GLY A 263 -5.14 30.34 5.08
CA GLY A 263 -5.41 31.34 4.04
C GLY A 263 -6.15 30.75 2.85
N GLU A 264 -6.42 31.58 1.86
CA GLU A 264 -6.95 31.11 0.58
C GLU A 264 -5.98 30.09 -0.03
N ARG A 265 -6.53 29.04 -0.66
CA ARG A 265 -5.74 27.96 -1.25
C ARG A 265 -5.06 28.48 -2.51
N ASP A 266 -3.94 29.14 -2.32
CA ASP A 266 -3.13 29.66 -3.39
C ASP A 266 -2.28 28.55 -4.03
N TYR A 267 -1.64 28.84 -5.16
CA TYR A 267 -0.81 27.90 -5.91
C TYR A 267 0.31 27.25 -5.10
N PHE A 268 0.88 28.02 -4.17
CA PHE A 268 1.94 27.55 -3.28
C PHE A 268 1.39 26.48 -2.34
N TRP A 269 0.19 26.69 -1.79
CA TRP A 269 -0.49 25.74 -0.93
C TRP A 269 -0.80 24.43 -1.66
N GLN A 270 -1.26 24.52 -2.91
CA GLN A 270 -1.54 23.35 -3.74
C GLN A 270 -0.28 22.54 -4.06
N SER A 271 0.81 23.21 -4.45
CA SER A 271 2.09 22.57 -4.78
C SER A 271 2.70 21.85 -3.57
N ILE A 272 2.61 22.46 -2.37
CA ILE A 272 3.08 21.83 -1.13
C ILE A 272 2.19 20.66 -0.71
N THR A 273 0.87 20.80 -0.85
CA THR A 273 -0.07 19.70 -0.57
C THR A 273 0.27 18.47 -1.39
N GLU A 274 0.56 18.65 -2.67
CA GLU A 274 0.99 17.56 -3.55
C GLU A 274 2.36 17.00 -3.19
N LEU A 275 3.33 17.83 -2.81
CA LEU A 275 4.65 17.36 -2.38
C LEU A 275 4.53 16.40 -1.18
N PHE A 276 3.61 16.70 -0.25
CA PHE A 276 3.35 15.85 0.90
C PHE A 276 2.46 14.64 0.62
N TYR A 277 1.99 14.42 -0.61
CA TYR A 277 1.25 13.22 -0.97
C TYR A 277 2.16 11.98 -0.97
N THR A 278 2.19 11.24 0.13
CA THR A 278 3.12 10.12 0.36
C THR A 278 2.66 8.70 -0.01
N PRO A 279 1.39 8.38 -0.36
CA PRO A 279 1.01 7.02 -0.78
C PRO A 279 1.89 6.36 -1.87
N PRO A 280 2.46 7.08 -2.84
CA PRO A 280 3.36 6.49 -3.84
C PRO A 280 4.70 6.03 -3.24
N ILE A 281 5.15 6.65 -2.13
CA ILE A 281 6.34 6.21 -1.39
C ILE A 281 6.12 4.79 -0.87
N TYR A 282 4.91 4.49 -0.39
CA TYR A 282 4.58 3.12 0.06
C TYR A 282 4.67 2.12 -1.09
N CYS A 283 4.17 2.48 -2.28
CA CYS A 283 4.25 1.63 -3.48
C CYS A 283 5.71 1.31 -3.86
N ALA A 284 6.64 2.25 -3.69
CA ALA A 284 8.06 2.04 -3.92
C ALA A 284 8.74 1.18 -2.84
N VAL A 285 8.36 1.37 -1.58
CA VAL A 285 9.01 0.75 -0.42
C VAL A 285 8.52 -0.69 -0.17
N MET A 286 7.25 -0.97 -0.42
CA MET A 286 6.64 -2.29 -0.14
C MET A 286 7.39 -3.46 -0.81
N PRO A 287 7.72 -3.44 -2.12
CA PRO A 287 8.47 -4.53 -2.76
C PRO A 287 9.86 -4.74 -2.12
N LEU A 288 10.52 -3.66 -1.70
CA LEU A 288 11.84 -3.72 -1.06
C LEU A 288 11.77 -4.39 0.31
N ILE A 289 10.76 -4.05 1.12
CA ILE A 289 10.49 -4.72 2.41
C ILE A 289 10.26 -6.21 2.21
N CYS A 290 9.45 -6.58 1.21
CA CYS A 290 9.18 -7.98 0.89
C CYS A 290 10.47 -8.74 0.51
N LEU A 291 11.28 -8.17 -0.38
CA LEU A 291 12.56 -8.77 -0.80
C LEU A 291 13.53 -8.94 0.38
N ALA A 292 13.67 -7.92 1.22
CA ALA A 292 14.54 -7.96 2.38
C ALA A 292 14.10 -9.07 3.36
N THR A 293 12.80 -9.16 3.63
CA THR A 293 12.24 -10.15 4.54
C THR A 293 12.39 -11.57 4.00
N ILE A 294 12.11 -11.79 2.71
CA ILE A 294 12.26 -13.10 2.06
C ILE A 294 13.73 -13.54 2.06
N ARG A 295 14.67 -12.66 1.69
CA ARG A 295 16.11 -12.97 1.71
C ARG A 295 16.59 -13.34 3.11
N ARG A 296 16.12 -12.61 4.13
CA ARG A 296 16.45 -12.90 5.53
C ARG A 296 15.90 -14.27 5.95
N ALA A 297 14.65 -14.58 5.62
CA ALA A 297 14.04 -15.87 5.91
C ALA A 297 14.77 -17.03 5.21
N GLN A 298 15.20 -16.85 3.95
CA GLN A 298 16.00 -17.83 3.22
C GLN A 298 17.36 -18.06 3.89
N LYS A 299 18.04 -16.99 4.32
CA LYS A 299 19.32 -17.09 5.05
C LYS A 299 19.14 -17.82 6.38
N GLU A 300 18.13 -17.47 7.18
CA GLU A 300 17.80 -18.13 8.45
C GLU A 300 17.54 -19.63 8.24
N ARG A 301 16.79 -19.98 7.18
CA ARG A 301 16.53 -21.38 6.82
C ARG A 301 17.80 -22.14 6.43
N ASN A 302 18.63 -21.56 5.57
CA ASN A 302 19.86 -22.21 5.12
C ASN A 302 20.85 -22.43 6.27
N LEU A 303 20.97 -21.48 7.19
CA LEU A 303 21.78 -21.63 8.41
C LEU A 303 21.24 -22.75 9.32
N LYS A 304 19.91 -22.84 9.50
CA LYS A 304 19.28 -23.92 10.28
C LYS A 304 19.48 -25.30 9.64
N ILE A 305 19.40 -25.39 8.31
CA ILE A 305 19.67 -26.65 7.59
C ILE A 305 21.15 -27.01 7.73
N SER A 306 22.06 -26.06 7.52
CA SER A 306 23.49 -26.28 7.67
C SER A 306 23.85 -26.72 9.09
N SER A 307 23.25 -26.15 10.12
CA SER A 307 23.51 -26.57 11.51
C SER A 307 22.95 -27.96 11.82
N MET A 308 21.80 -28.33 11.25
CA MET A 308 21.28 -29.70 11.35
C MET A 308 22.15 -30.71 10.61
N LEU A 309 22.69 -30.36 9.44
CA LEU A 309 23.59 -31.22 8.66
C LEU A 309 25.01 -31.31 9.26
N GLN A 310 25.46 -30.26 9.97
CA GLN A 310 26.73 -30.27 10.71
C GLN A 310 26.71 -31.10 12.00
N MET A 311 25.55 -31.61 12.43
CA MET A 311 25.54 -32.77 13.33
C MET A 311 26.12 -33.97 12.56
N ARG A 312 27.44 -34.15 12.66
CA ARG A 312 28.14 -35.28 12.05
C ARG A 312 27.46 -36.58 12.48
N ALA A 313 26.98 -37.38 11.53
CA ALA A 313 26.37 -38.69 11.81
C ALA A 313 27.41 -39.82 11.92
N THR A 314 28.69 -39.52 11.65
CA THR A 314 29.77 -40.51 11.55
C THR A 314 30.99 -40.04 12.34
N GLY A 315 31.68 -40.98 13.00
CA GLY A 315 32.85 -40.71 13.84
C GLY A 315 32.50 -40.47 15.32
N SER A 316 33.52 -40.18 16.14
CA SER A 316 33.39 -39.99 17.59
C SER A 316 32.46 -38.83 17.98
N GLU A 317 32.47 -37.74 17.21
CA GLU A 317 31.53 -36.62 17.40
C GLU A 317 30.08 -36.99 17.09
N GLY A 318 29.85 -37.90 16.12
CA GLY A 318 28.51 -38.40 15.83
C GLY A 318 27.98 -39.35 16.89
N TRP A 319 28.85 -40.18 17.45
CA TRP A 319 28.53 -41.00 18.61
C TRP A 319 28.14 -40.14 19.82
N SER A 320 28.89 -39.07 20.10
CA SER A 320 28.58 -38.12 21.19
C SER A 320 27.23 -37.41 20.99
N ASN A 321 26.92 -36.98 19.76
CA ASN A 321 25.62 -36.38 19.45
C ASN A 321 24.46 -37.40 19.61
N TYR A 322 24.65 -38.63 19.15
CA TYR A 322 23.67 -39.71 19.30
C TYR A 322 23.45 -40.08 20.77
N GLN A 323 24.52 -40.21 21.54
CA GLN A 323 24.50 -40.54 22.96
C GLN A 323 23.83 -39.44 23.79
N ASN A 324 24.07 -38.16 23.47
CA ASN A 324 23.36 -37.02 24.08
C ASN A 324 21.86 -37.01 23.74
N MET A 325 21.47 -37.45 22.54
CA MET A 325 20.06 -37.60 22.17
C MET A 325 19.39 -38.74 22.94
N LEU A 326 20.06 -39.89 23.08
CA LEU A 326 19.59 -41.01 23.89
C LEU A 326 19.43 -40.61 25.36
N GLN A 327 20.40 -39.92 25.95
CA GLN A 327 20.26 -39.45 27.33
C GLN A 327 19.06 -38.53 27.53
N LYS A 328 18.74 -37.66 26.56
CA LYS A 328 17.56 -36.79 26.63
C LYS A 328 16.22 -37.49 26.39
N GLN A 329 16.22 -38.68 25.79
CA GLN A 329 15.00 -39.46 25.56
C GLN A 329 14.69 -40.42 26.72
N TRP A 330 15.70 -40.77 27.52
CA TRP A 330 15.61 -41.78 28.58
C TRP A 330 15.75 -41.20 30.00
N ALA A 331 15.98 -39.89 30.11
CA ALA A 331 15.79 -39.11 31.33
C ALA A 331 14.41 -38.45 31.31
#